data_AF-A0A4R4XEV5-F1
#
_entry.id   AF-A0A4R4XEV5-F1
#
_cell.length_a   1.000
_cell.length_b   1.000
_cell.length_c   1.000
_cell.angle_alpha   90.00
_cell.angle_beta   90.00
_cell.angle_gamma   90.00
#
_symmetry.space_group_name_H-M   'P 1'
#
loop_
_entity.id
_entity.type
_entity.pdbx_description
1 polymer ?
#
loop_
_entity_poly.entity_id
_entity_poly.type
_entity_poly.pdbx_seq_one_letter_code
_entity_poly.pdbx_strand_id
1 'polypeptide(L)'
;LWSAIPHYIAGSPCPKASLALLSKIEALLDLQIPEGELPELARAWQRGADELSEEDPEVAEYVHSLEEQRDTADLPEASGDAIAAEFERYLKRRNKNHPD
;
A
#
# COMPACT_ATOMS: atom_id res chain seq x y z
N LEU A 1 -4.62 -14.62 -1.42
CA LEU A 1 -4.28 -13.20 -1.23
C LEU A 1 -4.84 -12.43 -2.42
N TRP A 2 -5.42 -11.26 -2.20
CA TRP A 2 -6.04 -10.44 -3.25
C TRP A 2 -5.66 -8.98 -3.05
N SER A 3 -5.58 -8.21 -4.13
CA SER A 3 -5.38 -6.75 -4.09
C SER A 3 -6.45 -6.09 -4.95
N ALA A 4 -7.18 -5.13 -4.39
CA ALA A 4 -8.09 -4.29 -5.17
C ALA A 4 -7.27 -3.28 -5.96
N ILE A 5 -7.60 -3.11 -7.24
CA ILE A 5 -6.97 -2.14 -8.14
C ILE A 5 -8.08 -1.24 -8.67
N PRO A 6 -7.99 0.09 -8.48
CA PRO A 6 -8.98 1.00 -9.04
C PRO A 6 -9.01 0.93 -10.57
N HIS A 7 -10.20 0.82 -11.15
CA HIS A 7 -10.39 0.64 -12.59
C HIS A 7 -10.03 1.89 -13.40
N TYR A 8 -10.03 3.08 -12.79
CA TYR A 8 -9.63 4.34 -13.42
C TYR A 8 -8.10 4.46 -13.60
N ILE A 9 -7.31 3.59 -12.96
CA ILE A 9 -5.83 3.52 -13.13
C ILE A 9 -5.44 2.21 -13.83
N ALA A 10 -6.28 1.70 -14.73
CA ALA A 10 -6.13 0.37 -15.34
C ALA A 10 -5.04 0.27 -16.44
N GLY A 11 -3.94 1.03 -16.32
CA GLY A 11 -2.72 0.77 -17.08
C GLY A 11 -1.96 -0.40 -16.46
N SER A 12 -2.13 -1.61 -17.00
CA SER A 12 -1.30 -2.76 -16.62
C SER A 12 0.16 -2.50 -17.00
N PRO A 13 1.15 -2.76 -16.11
CA PRO A 13 1.07 -3.40 -14.79
C PRO A 13 0.91 -2.44 -13.58
N CYS A 14 0.40 -2.95 -12.44
CA CYS A 14 0.29 -2.23 -11.16
C CYS A 14 1.36 -2.70 -10.14
N PRO A 15 2.56 -2.07 -10.10
CA PRO A 15 3.65 -2.46 -9.21
C PRO A 15 3.29 -2.32 -7.72
N LYS A 16 2.40 -1.39 -7.36
CA LYS A 16 1.92 -1.22 -5.98
C LYS A 16 1.15 -2.45 -5.48
N ALA A 17 0.27 -3.02 -6.31
CA ALA A 17 -0.46 -4.23 -5.97
C ALA A 17 0.49 -5.44 -5.83
N SER A 18 1.46 -5.58 -6.74
CA SER A 18 2.48 -6.63 -6.66
C SER A 18 3.29 -6.53 -5.37
N LEU A 19 3.74 -5.33 -4.99
CA LEU A 19 4.49 -5.10 -3.74
C LEU A 19 3.66 -5.46 -2.50
N ALA A 20 2.38 -5.08 -2.47
CA ALA A 20 1.48 -5.39 -1.36
C ALA A 20 1.24 -6.90 -1.20
N LEU A 21 1.08 -7.62 -2.31
CA LEU A 21 0.95 -9.08 -2.30
C LEU A 21 2.25 -9.75 -1.85
N LEU A 22 3.40 -9.27 -2.34
CA LEU A 22 4.71 -9.79 -1.97
C LEU A 22 4.95 -9.68 -0.47
N SER A 23 4.69 -8.51 0.11
CA SER A 23 4.82 -8.28 1.56
C SER A 23 3.91 -9.20 2.39
N LYS A 24 2.69 -9.51 1.91
CA LYS A 24 1.81 -10.48 2.59
C LYS A 24 2.31 -11.92 2.46
N ILE A 25 2.95 -12.29 1.34
CA ILE A 25 3.56 -13.61 1.16
C ILE A 25 4.75 -13.78 2.11
N GLU A 26 5.64 -12.79 2.18
CA GLU A 26 6.76 -12.78 3.14
C GLU A 26 6.27 -13.01 4.58
N ALA A 27 5.22 -12.29 4.99
CA ALA A 27 4.64 -12.42 6.33
C ALA A 27 4.02 -13.80 6.59
N LEU A 28 3.40 -14.43 5.58
CA LEU A 28 2.80 -15.76 5.73
C LEU A 28 3.83 -16.89 5.78
N LEU A 29 4.95 -16.70 5.08
CA LEU A 29 5.98 -17.73 4.92
C LEU A 29 7.21 -17.50 5.81
N ASP A 30 7.23 -16.40 6.59
CA ASP A 30 8.35 -15.96 7.42
C ASP A 30 9.70 -15.98 6.69
N LEU A 31 9.69 -15.44 5.46
CA LEU A 31 10.87 -15.38 4.59
C LEU A 31 11.04 -13.99 4.01
N GLN A 32 12.26 -13.67 3.60
CA GLN A 32 12.58 -12.42 2.92
C GLN A 32 12.72 -12.67 1.42
N ILE A 33 12.00 -11.89 0.62
CA ILE A 33 12.08 -11.88 -0.85
C ILE A 33 12.74 -10.57 -1.28
N PRO A 34 13.84 -10.61 -2.05
CA PRO A 34 14.42 -9.40 -2.61
C PRO A 34 13.43 -8.68 -3.53
N GLU A 35 13.03 -7.46 -3.15
CA GLU A 35 12.01 -6.68 -3.87
C GLU A 35 12.57 -5.95 -5.11
N GLY A 36 13.89 -5.81 -5.22
CA GLY A 36 14.55 -5.12 -6.34
C GLY A 36 14.04 -3.67 -6.49
N GLU A 37 13.67 -3.30 -7.72
CA GLU A 37 13.15 -1.96 -8.06
C GLU A 37 11.65 -1.81 -7.75
N LEU A 38 10.97 -2.86 -7.30
CA LEU A 38 9.52 -2.87 -7.11
C LEU A 38 9.01 -1.75 -6.16
N PRO A 39 9.71 -1.40 -5.06
CA PRO A 39 9.32 -0.28 -4.21
C PRO A 39 9.40 1.08 -4.91
N GLU A 40 10.37 1.27 -5.79
CA GLU A 40 10.52 2.51 -6.55
C GLU A 40 9.45 2.63 -7.63
N LEU A 41 9.19 1.54 -8.36
CA LEU A 41 8.11 1.45 -9.35
C LEU A 41 6.73 1.67 -8.71
N ALA A 42 6.49 1.12 -7.51
CA ALA A 42 5.25 1.34 -6.77
C ALA A 42 5.05 2.82 -6.40
N ARG A 43 6.11 3.51 -5.96
CA ARG A 43 6.06 4.95 -5.67
C ARG A 43 5.84 5.80 -6.92
N ALA A 44 6.49 5.45 -8.03
CA ALA A 44 6.31 6.14 -9.30
C ALA A 44 4.88 6.00 -9.84
N TRP A 45 4.34 4.78 -9.79
CA TRP A 45 2.96 4.51 -10.15
C TRP A 45 1.96 5.27 -9.27
N GLN A 46 2.20 5.35 -7.95
CA GLN A 46 1.32 6.08 -7.04
C GLN A 46 1.22 7.57 -7.39
N ARG A 47 2.36 8.21 -7.71
CA ARG A 47 2.33 9.63 -8.09
C ARG A 47 1.50 9.88 -9.34
N GLY A 48 1.68 9.06 -10.39
CA GLY A 48 0.87 9.18 -11.60
C GLY A 48 -0.62 8.87 -11.37
N ALA A 49 -0.93 7.97 -10.43
CA ALA A 49 -2.30 7.72 -10.00
C ALA A 49 -2.93 8.93 -9.29
N ASP A 50 -2.18 9.56 -8.39
CA ASP A 50 -2.62 10.75 -7.65
C ASP A 50 -2.86 11.92 -8.61
N GLU A 51 -1.91 12.18 -9.52
CA GLU A 51 -2.02 13.21 -10.56
C GLU A 51 -3.29 13.01 -11.44
N LEU A 52 -3.53 11.78 -11.91
CA LEU A 52 -4.71 11.48 -12.73
C LEU A 52 -6.02 11.65 -11.94
N SER A 53 -6.01 11.32 -10.65
CA SER A 53 -7.19 11.48 -9.79
C SER A 53 -7.51 12.95 -9.48
N GLU A 54 -6.50 13.82 -9.46
CA GLU A 54 -6.68 15.27 -9.26
C GLU A 54 -7.21 15.97 -10.52
N GLU A 55 -6.90 15.44 -11.71
CA GLU A 55 -7.32 16.00 -13.01
C GLU A 55 -8.76 15.65 -13.39
N ASP A 56 -9.36 14.62 -12.78
CA ASP A 56 -10.73 14.17 -13.05
C ASP A 56 -11.65 14.37 -11.83
N PRO A 57 -12.52 15.41 -11.83
CA PRO A 57 -13.38 15.71 -10.70
C PRO A 57 -14.41 14.61 -10.39
N GLU A 58 -14.79 13.76 -11.37
CA GLU A 58 -15.66 12.60 -11.10
C GLU A 58 -14.88 11.49 -10.36
N VAL A 59 -13.59 11.33 -10.66
CA VAL A 59 -12.71 10.40 -9.94
C VAL A 59 -12.42 10.90 -8.53
N ALA A 60 -12.22 12.20 -8.34
CA ALA A 60 -12.00 12.79 -7.02
C ALA A 60 -13.21 12.57 -6.08
N GLU A 61 -14.43 12.82 -6.55
CA GLU A 61 -15.66 12.53 -5.79
C GLU A 61 -15.80 11.03 -5.50
N TYR A 62 -15.47 10.17 -6.47
CA TYR A 62 -15.50 8.72 -6.28
C TYR A 62 -14.48 8.22 -5.25
N VAL A 63 -13.22 8.70 -5.32
CA VAL A 63 -12.17 8.37 -4.34
C VAL A 63 -12.58 8.83 -2.94
N HIS A 64 -13.10 10.05 -2.82
CA HIS A 64 -13.58 10.57 -1.54
C HIS A 64 -14.68 9.68 -0.95
N SER A 65 -15.64 9.23 -1.78
CA SER A 65 -16.69 8.32 -1.33
C SER A 65 -16.17 6.94 -0.88
N LEU A 66 -15.07 6.44 -1.48
CA LEU A 66 -14.43 5.19 -1.08
C LEU A 66 -13.64 5.35 0.23
N GLU A 67 -13.01 6.50 0.43
CA GLU A 67 -12.30 6.84 1.66
C GLU A 67 -13.26 7.00 2.84
N GLU A 68 -14.37 7.73 2.67
CA GLU A 68 -15.41 7.87 3.71
C GLU A 68 -15.99 6.52 4.14
N GLN A 69 -16.20 5.60 3.18
CA GLN A 69 -16.66 4.24 3.47
C GLN A 69 -15.63 3.41 4.23
N ARG A 70 -14.33 3.56 3.91
CA ARG A 70 -13.25 2.90 4.63
C ARG A 70 -13.10 3.44 6.05
N ASP A 71 -13.10 4.76 6.21
CA ASP A 71 -12.94 5.41 7.52
C ASP A 71 -14.12 5.10 8.45
N THR A 72 -15.33 4.92 7.90
CA THR A 72 -16.50 4.45 8.66
C THR A 72 -16.39 2.97 9.07
N ALA A 73 -15.71 2.14 8.26
CA ALA A 73 -15.45 0.73 8.57
C ALA A 73 -14.32 0.52 9.59
N ASP A 74 -13.45 1.53 9.79
CA ASP A 74 -12.29 1.51 10.70
C ASP A 74 -12.59 2.01 12.13
N LEU A 75 -13.86 1.96 12.57
CA LEU A 75 -14.29 2.24 13.95
C LEU A 75 -13.49 1.42 15.01
N PRO A 76 -13.30 1.96 16.23
CA PRO A 76 -12.02 1.98 16.96
C PRO A 76 -11.60 0.68 17.65
N GLU A 77 -12.36 -0.40 17.51
CA GLU A 77 -12.13 -1.61 18.30
C GLU A 77 -11.00 -2.49 17.73
N ALA A 78 -10.43 -2.14 16.55
CA ALA A 78 -9.43 -2.94 15.86
C ALA A 78 -8.19 -2.21 15.29
N SER A 79 -8.13 -0.86 15.24
CA SER A 79 -7.10 -0.15 14.43
C SER A 79 -5.78 0.14 15.15
N GLY A 80 -5.75 0.23 16.48
CA GLY A 80 -4.55 0.60 17.24
C GLY A 80 -3.42 -0.44 17.17
N ASP A 81 -3.76 -1.72 17.32
CA ASP A 81 -2.79 -2.81 17.40
C ASP A 81 -2.17 -3.16 16.03
N ALA A 82 -2.94 -3.02 14.95
CA ALA A 82 -2.47 -3.26 13.59
C ALA A 82 -1.45 -2.20 13.13
N ILE A 83 -1.68 -0.93 13.50
CA ILE A 83 -0.75 0.17 13.20
C ILE A 83 0.55 0.02 14.02
N ALA A 84 0.45 -0.36 15.30
CA ALA A 84 1.61 -0.63 16.14
C ALA A 84 2.49 -1.77 15.61
N ALA A 85 1.87 -2.86 15.13
CA ALA A 85 2.58 -4.01 14.57
C ALA A 85 3.37 -3.66 13.30
N GLU A 86 2.80 -2.83 12.41
CA GLU A 86 3.49 -2.37 11.21
C GLU A 86 4.62 -1.38 11.54
N PHE A 87 4.41 -0.50 12.52
CA PHE A 87 5.45 0.43 12.98
C PHE A 87 6.66 -0.28 13.60
N GLU A 88 6.43 -1.31 14.42
CA GLU A 88 7.51 -2.14 15.00
C GLU A 88 8.29 -2.92 13.94
N ARG A 89 7.61 -3.47 12.91
CA ARG A 89 8.25 -4.14 11.77
C ARG A 89 9.12 -3.19 10.96
N TYR A 90 8.69 -1.95 10.81
CA TYR A 90 9.46 -0.90 10.15
C TYR A 90 10.74 -0.54 10.93
N LEU A 91 10.65 -0.36 12.26
CA LEU A 91 11.81 -0.04 13.11
C LEU A 91 12.85 -1.18 13.16
N LYS A 92 12.41 -2.45 13.17
CA LYS A 92 13.31 -3.62 13.13
C LYS A 92 14.10 -3.74 11.82
N ARG A 93 13.51 -3.37 10.68
CA ARG A 93 14.20 -3.35 9.37
C ARG A 93 15.26 -2.24 9.30
N ARG A 94 15.01 -1.08 9.91
CA ARG A 94 15.97 0.05 9.93
C ARG A 94 17.18 -0.22 10.83
N ASN A 95 16.99 -0.85 11.99
CA ASN A 95 18.08 -1.15 12.93
C ASN A 95 19.03 -2.25 12.43
N LYS A 96 18.61 -3.05 11.43
CA LYS A 96 19.45 -4.09 10.79
C LYS A 96 20.32 -3.55 9.64
N ASN A 97 20.08 -2.30 9.21
CA ASN A 97 20.78 -1.64 8.11
C ASN A 97 21.73 -0.49 8.58
N HIS A 98 22.03 -0.41 9.89
CA HIS A 98 23.11 0.43 10.44
C HIS A 98 24.09 -0.48 11.20
N PRO A 99 25.20 -0.93 10.58
CA PRO A 99 26.35 -1.36 11.36
C PRO A 99 27.02 -0.11 11.96
N ASP A 100 27.61 -0.25 13.14
CA ASP A 100 28.47 0.79 13.76
C ASP A 100 29.56 1.28 12.79
#